data_AF-A0A1A7VX79-F1
#
_entry.id   AF-A0A1A7VX79-F1
#
_cell.length_a   1.000
_cell.length_b   1.000
_cell.length_c   1.000
_cell.angle_alpha   90.00
_cell.angle_beta   90.00
_cell.angle_gamma   90.00
#
_symmetry.space_group_name_H-M   'P 1'
#
loop_
_entity.id
_entity.type
_entity.pdbx_description
1 polymer ?
#
loop_
_entity_poly.entity_id
_entity_poly.type
_entity_poly.pdbx_seq_one_letter_code
_entity_poly.pdbx_strand_id
1 'polypeptide(L)'
;MEEAIEAASSLVPHLSSLREITLKCKDNLQNIDKEQMILTVGIIMTAITSAVTLGVISTNGDIKGIIAGDECDDEETPNEEETPNEEETPNDEETPNEEETPNEGENPNEEGTVERTEEWKRQEWKDWMKKLEQDWKVFYEQLENEKNTFMEEKEEDWDTWTKSIQKKWSHFNPNMDKEFHTNMIRRSINWTEPQWREWIQTDGRIYLDIEWKKWFFEKQSHLDELIVKKWIQWKKDKIIDWLMCDWKREEEESWEGFEDQPWSSKIFQIFKKKKYEAFKERTENEWDDWFDWVKEKDNIFIRNILDEWIKWKDEKNLLYNQWVDTFVTNWINKKQWLVWNDERRNLIAKAKAQLKAESNSHAKNEK
;
A
#
# COMPACT_ATOMS: atom_id res chain seq x y z
N MET A 1 5.71 -38.20 -19.77
CA MET A 1 5.50 -37.72 -18.38
C MET A 1 6.72 -36.94 -17.91
N GLU A 2 7.95 -37.36 -18.24
CA GLU A 2 9.16 -36.59 -17.94
C GLU A 2 9.28 -35.26 -18.72
N GLU A 3 8.88 -35.18 -20.00
CA GLU A 3 8.88 -33.92 -20.79
C GLU A 3 8.03 -32.79 -20.18
N ALA A 4 7.04 -33.13 -19.33
CA ALA A 4 6.22 -32.15 -18.60
C ALA A 4 6.88 -31.63 -17.32
N ILE A 5 7.96 -32.26 -16.85
CA ILE A 5 8.75 -31.85 -15.68
C ILE A 5 9.88 -30.90 -16.13
N GLU A 6 10.49 -31.18 -17.29
CA GLU A 6 11.54 -30.32 -17.85
C GLU A 6 11.01 -28.92 -18.23
N ALA A 7 9.78 -28.83 -18.73
CA ALA A 7 9.06 -27.58 -18.97
C ALA A 7 8.62 -26.82 -17.70
N ALA A 8 8.70 -27.43 -16.51
CA ALA A 8 8.42 -26.77 -15.24
C ALA A 8 9.70 -26.17 -14.59
N SER A 9 10.86 -26.80 -14.83
CA SER A 9 12.16 -26.33 -14.31
C SER A 9 12.61 -24.98 -14.88
N SER A 10 12.06 -24.55 -16.03
CA SER A 10 12.35 -23.25 -16.65
C SER A 10 11.56 -22.07 -16.06
N LEU A 11 10.60 -22.32 -15.15
CA LEU A 11 9.76 -21.30 -14.51
C LEU A 11 10.15 -20.99 -13.06
N VAL A 12 11.27 -21.54 -12.58
CA VAL A 12 11.87 -21.11 -11.30
C VAL A 12 12.63 -19.80 -11.53
N PRO A 13 12.30 -18.69 -10.83
CA PRO A 13 13.08 -17.45 -10.90
C PRO A 13 14.40 -17.63 -10.14
N HIS A 14 15.37 -18.24 -10.82
CA HIS A 14 16.77 -18.32 -10.41
C HIS A 14 17.34 -16.89 -10.19
N LEU A 15 18.42 -16.73 -9.41
CA LEU A 15 18.96 -15.41 -9.03
C LEU A 15 19.43 -14.53 -10.22
N SER A 16 19.46 -15.08 -11.43
CA SER A 16 19.54 -14.32 -12.68
C SER A 16 18.38 -13.34 -12.86
N SER A 17 17.17 -13.65 -12.39
CA SER A 17 15.95 -12.84 -12.61
C SER A 17 16.10 -11.40 -12.09
N LEU A 18 16.57 -11.19 -10.85
CA LEU A 18 16.82 -9.83 -10.34
C LEU A 18 17.85 -9.09 -11.19
N ARG A 19 18.94 -9.77 -11.60
CA ARG A 19 19.98 -9.17 -12.43
C ARG A 19 19.50 -8.85 -13.86
N GLU A 20 18.59 -9.65 -14.38
CA GLU A 20 17.95 -9.49 -15.70
C GLU A 20 16.85 -8.41 -15.67
N ILE A 21 16.17 -8.24 -14.53
CA ILE A 21 15.29 -7.09 -14.24
C ILE A 21 16.12 -5.81 -14.11
N THR A 22 17.23 -5.82 -13.35
CA THR A 22 18.16 -4.67 -13.28
C THR A 22 18.71 -4.30 -14.66
N LEU A 23 19.04 -5.29 -15.51
CA LEU A 23 19.48 -5.04 -16.88
C LEU A 23 18.34 -4.48 -17.76
N LYS A 24 17.13 -5.02 -17.70
CA LYS A 24 15.96 -4.45 -18.42
C LYS A 24 15.60 -3.05 -17.94
N CYS A 25 15.71 -2.77 -16.64
CA CYS A 25 15.57 -1.41 -16.11
C CYS A 25 16.69 -0.50 -16.64
N LYS A 26 17.94 -0.97 -16.71
CA LYS A 26 19.08 -0.21 -17.27
C LYS A 26 18.91 0.10 -18.75
N ASP A 27 18.38 -0.83 -19.53
CA ASP A 27 18.11 -0.62 -20.97
C ASP A 27 16.89 0.32 -21.17
N ASN A 28 15.85 0.21 -20.32
CA ASN A 28 14.70 1.11 -20.35
C ASN A 28 15.04 2.55 -19.90
N LEU A 29 16.00 2.74 -18.99
CA LEU A 29 16.43 4.05 -18.48
C LEU A 29 17.05 4.97 -19.54
N GLN A 30 17.30 4.49 -20.76
CA GLN A 30 17.97 5.27 -21.81
C GLN A 30 17.07 6.27 -22.56
N ASN A 31 15.74 6.27 -22.37
CA ASN A 31 14.82 7.18 -23.05
C ASN A 31 13.51 7.36 -22.24
N ILE A 32 13.55 8.14 -21.16
CA ILE A 32 12.45 8.32 -20.21
C ILE A 32 12.25 9.80 -19.86
N ASP A 33 11.05 10.31 -20.13
CA ASP A 33 10.57 11.64 -19.71
C ASP A 33 10.10 11.65 -18.24
N LYS A 34 9.94 12.85 -17.67
CA LYS A 34 9.52 13.18 -16.30
C LYS A 34 8.33 12.36 -15.79
N GLU A 35 7.24 12.23 -16.56
CA GLU A 35 6.09 11.41 -16.14
C GLU A 35 6.43 9.92 -16.10
N GLN A 36 7.18 9.45 -17.10
CA GLN A 36 7.66 8.07 -17.19
C GLN A 36 8.70 7.74 -16.11
N MET A 37 9.47 8.73 -15.60
CA MET A 37 10.39 8.52 -14.49
C MET A 37 9.64 8.37 -13.16
N ILE A 38 8.62 9.19 -12.92
CA ILE A 38 7.72 9.04 -11.75
C ILE A 38 7.01 7.68 -11.81
N LEU A 39 6.53 7.27 -12.99
CA LEU A 39 5.95 5.96 -13.21
C LEU A 39 6.96 4.83 -13.00
N THR A 40 8.20 4.97 -13.47
CA THR A 40 9.26 3.95 -13.33
C THR A 40 9.72 3.80 -11.88
N VAL A 41 9.91 4.90 -11.14
CA VAL A 41 10.17 4.85 -9.69
C VAL A 41 8.97 4.23 -8.96
N GLY A 42 7.75 4.57 -9.35
CA GLY A 42 6.52 3.95 -8.86
C GLY A 42 6.50 2.43 -9.08
N ILE A 43 6.82 1.96 -10.29
CA ILE A 43 6.89 0.55 -10.67
C ILE A 43 7.99 -0.18 -9.91
N ILE A 44 9.19 0.40 -9.77
CA ILE A 44 10.30 -0.19 -9.02
C ILE A 44 9.95 -0.32 -7.53
N MET A 45 9.43 0.74 -6.92
CA MET A 45 9.00 0.72 -5.51
C MET A 45 7.83 -0.26 -5.29
N THR A 46 6.90 -0.35 -6.24
CA THR A 46 5.80 -1.31 -6.21
C THR A 46 6.30 -2.75 -6.38
N ALA A 47 7.24 -3.01 -7.29
CA ALA A 47 7.81 -4.34 -7.52
C ALA A 47 8.63 -4.83 -6.32
N ILE A 48 9.44 -3.96 -5.71
CA ILE A 48 10.16 -4.25 -4.46
C ILE A 48 9.16 -4.53 -3.33
N THR A 49 8.14 -3.68 -3.17
CA THR A 49 7.10 -3.88 -2.15
C THR A 49 6.35 -5.20 -2.36
N SER A 50 5.94 -5.52 -3.59
CA SER A 50 5.25 -6.77 -3.94
C SER A 50 6.13 -8.01 -3.72
N ALA A 51 7.44 -7.95 -4.01
CA ALA A 51 8.35 -9.05 -3.74
C ALA A 51 8.49 -9.35 -2.23
N VAL A 52 8.38 -8.31 -1.39
CA VAL A 52 8.38 -8.41 0.07
C VAL A 52 7.02 -8.88 0.61
N THR A 53 5.90 -8.29 0.18
CA THR A 53 4.56 -8.61 0.71
C THR A 53 4.04 -9.96 0.23
N LEU A 54 4.48 -10.47 -0.93
CA LEU A 54 4.15 -11.82 -1.41
C LEU A 54 5.06 -12.92 -0.84
N GLY A 55 5.95 -12.60 0.09
CA GLY A 55 6.64 -13.60 0.93
C GLY A 55 7.63 -14.51 0.20
N VAL A 56 8.22 -14.05 -0.92
CA VAL A 56 9.17 -14.84 -1.74
C VAL A 56 10.50 -15.13 -0.98
N ILE A 57 10.75 -14.44 0.13
CA ILE A 57 11.83 -14.76 1.09
C ILE A 57 11.24 -15.37 2.38
N SER A 58 10.52 -16.47 2.24
CA SER A 58 10.24 -17.40 3.35
C SER A 58 10.52 -18.84 2.95
N THR A 59 11.12 -19.61 3.84
CA THR A 59 11.68 -20.94 3.51
C THR A 59 10.62 -22.04 3.53
N ASN A 60 10.52 -22.80 2.43
CA ASN A 60 9.86 -24.10 2.32
C ASN A 60 8.36 -24.15 2.72
N GLY A 61 7.46 -23.75 1.80
CA GLY A 61 6.02 -24.03 1.89
C GLY A 61 5.36 -24.10 0.51
N ASP A 62 4.70 -25.22 0.19
CA ASP A 62 4.01 -25.42 -1.10
C ASP A 62 2.63 -24.73 -1.07
N ILE A 63 2.40 -23.76 -1.96
CA ILE A 63 1.12 -23.04 -2.10
C ILE A 63 0.64 -23.09 -3.55
N LYS A 64 0.09 -24.25 -3.94
CA LYS A 64 -0.75 -24.35 -5.15
C LYS A 64 -2.19 -23.92 -4.83
N GLY A 65 -2.62 -22.81 -5.43
CA GLY A 65 -4.05 -22.59 -5.73
C GLY A 65 -4.74 -21.35 -5.17
N ILE A 66 -4.15 -20.15 -5.30
CA ILE A 66 -4.89 -18.87 -5.11
C ILE A 66 -4.53 -17.84 -6.21
N ILE A 67 -4.68 -18.19 -7.49
CA ILE A 67 -4.83 -17.22 -8.59
C ILE A 67 -5.86 -17.79 -9.59
N ALA A 68 -7.07 -17.23 -9.60
CA ALA A 68 -8.08 -17.45 -10.65
C ALA A 68 -9.22 -16.41 -10.51
N GLY A 69 -9.48 -15.66 -11.58
CA GLY A 69 -10.68 -14.80 -11.72
C GLY A 69 -10.44 -13.30 -11.51
N ASP A 70 -10.55 -12.59 -12.63
CA ASP A 70 -11.26 -11.31 -12.86
C ASP A 70 -10.87 -10.12 -11.97
N GLU A 71 -10.20 -9.09 -12.49
CA GLU A 71 -10.62 -8.06 -13.49
C GLU A 71 -11.32 -6.85 -12.85
N CYS A 72 -10.99 -5.66 -13.37
CA CYS A 72 -11.42 -4.36 -12.85
C CYS A 72 -12.50 -3.76 -13.75
N ASP A 73 -13.35 -2.91 -13.17
CA ASP A 73 -14.09 -1.87 -13.90
C ASP A 73 -13.81 -0.53 -13.20
N ASP A 74 -13.42 0.48 -13.98
CA ASP A 74 -13.28 1.88 -13.55
C ASP A 74 -14.61 2.63 -13.71
N GLU A 75 -14.90 3.67 -12.89
CA GLU A 75 -15.65 4.85 -13.37
C GLU A 75 -15.24 6.15 -12.62
N GLU A 76 -14.79 7.11 -13.44
CA GLU A 76 -14.88 8.59 -13.42
C GLU A 76 -14.94 9.46 -12.13
N THR A 77 -14.20 10.57 -12.19
CA THR A 77 -14.43 11.82 -11.41
C THR A 77 -15.40 12.76 -12.16
N PRO A 78 -15.83 13.89 -11.57
CA PRO A 78 -15.26 15.18 -12.05
C PRO A 78 -15.23 16.36 -11.04
N ASN A 79 -14.32 17.33 -11.29
CA ASN A 79 -14.43 18.82 -11.32
C ASN A 79 -15.18 19.61 -10.19
N GLU A 80 -14.94 20.90 -9.90
CA GLU A 80 -13.93 21.94 -10.25
C GLU A 80 -14.04 23.13 -9.24
N GLU A 81 -13.49 24.32 -9.57
CA GLU A 81 -13.73 25.65 -8.96
C GLU A 81 -13.13 25.94 -7.56
N GLU A 82 -12.70 27.16 -7.21
CA GLU A 82 -12.03 28.25 -7.97
C GLU A 82 -11.36 29.21 -6.94
N THR A 83 -10.51 30.15 -7.37
CA THR A 83 -9.97 31.25 -6.52
C THR A 83 -10.45 32.61 -7.04
N PRO A 84 -10.43 33.67 -6.20
CA PRO A 84 -9.60 34.82 -6.61
C PRO A 84 -9.03 35.71 -5.48
N ASN A 85 -7.94 36.42 -5.82
CA ASN A 85 -7.54 37.80 -5.45
C ASN A 85 -7.22 38.11 -3.96
N GLU A 86 -6.12 38.77 -3.55
CA GLU A 86 -5.32 39.97 -3.99
C GLU A 86 -5.57 41.14 -3.01
N GLU A 87 -4.49 41.76 -2.50
CA GLU A 87 -4.46 43.19 -2.15
C GLU A 87 -2.99 43.67 -2.08
N GLU A 88 -2.71 44.91 -2.52
CA GLU A 88 -1.36 45.49 -2.61
C GLU A 88 -0.98 46.38 -1.40
N THR A 89 0.25 46.91 -1.41
CA THR A 89 0.79 47.85 -0.40
C THR A 89 0.30 49.29 -0.58
N PRO A 90 0.72 50.21 0.30
CA PRO A 90 1.56 51.30 -0.24
C PRO A 90 2.79 51.66 0.61
N ASN A 91 3.61 52.57 0.07
CA ASN A 91 4.93 53.00 0.53
C ASN A 91 4.90 54.10 1.61
N ASP A 92 6.06 54.47 2.19
CA ASP A 92 6.79 55.72 1.86
C ASP A 92 8.00 55.99 2.77
N GLU A 93 9.14 56.39 2.19
CA GLU A 93 10.00 57.55 2.58
C GLU A 93 11.29 57.64 1.71
N GLU A 94 11.71 58.85 1.33
CA GLU A 94 12.77 59.11 0.32
C GLU A 94 14.02 59.87 0.84
N THR A 95 15.22 59.27 0.74
CA THR A 95 16.50 59.91 0.31
C THR A 95 17.00 61.18 1.08
N PRO A 96 18.03 61.97 0.65
CA PRO A 96 19.13 61.77 -0.33
C PRO A 96 20.56 62.12 0.17
N ASN A 97 21.57 61.78 -0.66
CA ASN A 97 22.78 62.54 -1.09
C ASN A 97 23.87 61.54 -1.60
N GLU A 98 24.47 61.66 -2.80
CA GLU A 98 25.47 62.66 -3.30
C GLU A 98 26.80 62.61 -2.51
N GLU A 99 28.01 62.48 -3.06
CA GLU A 99 28.58 62.32 -4.44
C GLU A 99 29.83 61.36 -4.35
N GLU A 100 30.65 60.96 -5.34
CA GLU A 100 30.97 61.40 -6.73
C GLU A 100 31.11 60.18 -7.69
N THR A 101 31.25 60.42 -9.01
CA THR A 101 31.88 59.51 -10.03
C THR A 101 32.73 60.40 -10.99
N PRO A 102 33.72 59.93 -11.81
CA PRO A 102 33.82 58.59 -12.43
C PRO A 102 35.23 57.99 -12.66
N ASN A 103 35.28 56.77 -13.23
CA ASN A 103 36.04 56.54 -14.46
C ASN A 103 35.54 55.31 -15.25
N GLU A 104 35.84 55.27 -16.55
CA GLU A 104 35.36 54.24 -17.50
C GLU A 104 36.17 52.93 -17.43
N GLY A 105 35.54 51.79 -17.72
CA GLY A 105 36.25 50.52 -17.93
C GLY A 105 35.38 49.27 -18.00
N GLU A 106 35.30 48.67 -19.19
CA GLU A 106 34.90 47.28 -19.49
C GLU A 106 33.49 46.80 -19.05
N ASN A 107 32.63 46.63 -20.06
CA ASN A 107 31.39 45.85 -19.99
C ASN A 107 31.71 44.34 -20.09
N PRO A 108 31.11 43.50 -19.23
CA PRO A 108 30.52 42.27 -19.77
C PRO A 108 29.11 41.99 -19.26
N ASN A 109 28.14 42.07 -20.18
CA ASN A 109 26.93 41.27 -20.12
C ASN A 109 27.32 39.78 -20.22
N GLU A 110 27.39 39.09 -19.09
CA GLU A 110 27.20 37.65 -19.00
C GLU A 110 26.77 37.32 -17.56
N GLU A 111 25.45 37.13 -17.35
CA GLU A 111 24.93 36.50 -16.13
C GLU A 111 25.27 35.01 -16.16
N GLY A 112 26.56 34.72 -16.02
CA GLY A 112 27.07 33.36 -15.99
C GLY A 112 26.54 32.64 -14.75
N THR A 113 25.72 31.63 -14.97
CA THR A 113 25.46 30.58 -13.98
C THR A 113 26.81 29.96 -13.60
N VAL A 114 27.35 30.39 -12.45
CA VAL A 114 28.69 29.99 -12.00
C VAL A 114 28.72 28.48 -11.88
N GLU A 115 29.49 27.83 -12.76
CA GLU A 115 29.48 26.38 -12.90
C GLU A 115 29.95 25.71 -11.61
N ARG A 116 28.98 25.23 -10.83
CA ARG A 116 29.18 24.67 -9.49
C ARG A 116 30.10 23.45 -9.59
N THR A 117 31.14 23.37 -8.76
CA THR A 117 32.19 22.33 -8.93
C THR A 117 31.69 20.94 -8.51
N GLU A 118 32.35 19.90 -9.02
CA GLU A 118 32.00 18.51 -8.68
C GLU A 118 32.25 18.17 -7.20
N GLU A 119 33.16 18.87 -6.52
CA GLU A 119 33.33 18.76 -5.07
C GLU A 119 32.12 19.36 -4.32
N TRP A 120 31.60 20.51 -4.77
CA TRP A 120 30.44 21.15 -4.17
C TRP A 120 29.18 20.28 -4.32
N LYS A 121 28.88 19.77 -5.52
CA LYS A 121 27.70 18.91 -5.76
C LYS A 121 27.75 17.63 -4.92
N ARG A 122 28.94 17.03 -4.77
CA ARG A 122 29.18 15.86 -3.89
C ARG A 122 29.17 16.20 -2.40
N GLN A 123 29.20 17.47 -2.03
CA GLN A 123 29.04 17.93 -0.65
C GLN A 123 27.56 18.16 -0.33
N GLU A 124 26.80 18.80 -1.23
CA GLU A 124 25.34 18.93 -1.13
C GLU A 124 24.67 17.56 -0.94
N TRP A 125 25.06 16.53 -1.72
CA TRP A 125 24.56 15.16 -1.55
C TRP A 125 24.80 14.61 -0.14
N LYS A 126 26.01 14.80 0.41
CA LYS A 126 26.37 14.32 1.75
C LYS A 126 25.62 15.06 2.85
N ASP A 127 25.33 16.34 2.67
CA ASP A 127 24.59 17.13 3.65
C ASP A 127 23.07 16.89 3.54
N TRP A 128 22.55 16.60 2.35
CA TRP A 128 21.21 16.06 2.13
C TRP A 128 21.05 14.68 2.79
N MET A 129 21.96 13.73 2.57
CA MET A 129 21.95 12.41 3.22
C MET A 129 22.01 12.49 4.76
N LYS A 130 22.79 13.44 5.32
CA LYS A 130 22.78 13.71 6.77
C LYS A 130 21.43 14.24 7.25
N LYS A 131 20.78 15.13 6.50
CA LYS A 131 19.45 15.65 6.83
C LYS A 131 18.40 14.55 6.75
N LEU A 132 18.38 13.77 5.67
CA LEU A 132 17.53 12.60 5.46
C LEU A 132 17.59 11.64 6.67
N GLU A 133 18.79 11.36 7.18
CA GLU A 133 18.99 10.50 8.35
C GLU A 133 18.43 11.08 9.67
N GLN A 134 18.22 12.39 9.79
CA GLN A 134 17.53 12.99 10.93
C GLN A 134 16.02 13.08 10.70
N ASP A 135 15.59 13.52 9.51
CA ASP A 135 14.19 13.54 9.08
C ASP A 135 13.56 12.13 9.24
N TRP A 136 14.31 11.09 8.89
CA TRP A 136 13.89 9.68 9.04
C TRP A 136 13.63 9.28 10.48
N LYS A 137 14.42 9.75 11.46
CA LYS A 137 14.24 9.39 12.88
C LYS A 137 12.96 9.99 13.44
N VAL A 138 12.71 11.26 13.13
CA VAL A 138 11.48 11.96 13.54
C VAL A 138 10.25 11.29 12.92
N PHE A 139 10.33 10.93 11.63
CA PHE A 139 9.25 10.19 10.95
C PHE A 139 9.07 8.76 11.48
N TYR A 140 10.15 8.03 11.76
CA TYR A 140 10.09 6.67 12.30
C TYR A 140 9.50 6.67 13.72
N GLU A 141 9.88 7.63 14.57
CA GLU A 141 9.28 7.81 15.91
C GLU A 141 7.77 8.08 15.81
N GLN A 142 7.31 8.84 14.81
CA GLN A 142 5.88 9.03 14.54
C GLN A 142 5.19 7.72 14.14
N LEU A 143 5.75 6.97 13.18
CA LEU A 143 5.20 5.66 12.78
C LEU A 143 5.17 4.63 13.91
N GLU A 144 6.21 4.59 14.76
CA GLU A 144 6.30 3.66 15.88
C GLU A 144 5.22 3.96 16.94
N ASN A 145 4.95 5.24 17.21
CA ASN A 145 3.85 5.66 18.07
C ASN A 145 2.47 5.35 17.45
N GLU A 146 2.25 5.68 16.17
CA GLU A 146 1.00 5.36 15.47
C GLU A 146 0.72 3.84 15.44
N LYS A 147 1.76 3.03 15.17
CA LYS A 147 1.72 1.56 15.28
C LYS A 147 1.29 1.15 16.69
N ASN A 148 1.92 1.68 17.74
CA ASN A 148 1.60 1.30 19.12
C ASN A 148 0.13 1.57 19.46
N THR A 149 -0.38 2.77 19.15
CA THR A 149 -1.81 3.10 19.35
C THR A 149 -2.73 2.20 18.53
N PHE A 150 -2.40 1.92 17.26
CA PHE A 150 -3.17 1.00 16.43
C PHE A 150 -3.22 -0.42 17.02
N MET A 151 -2.11 -0.93 17.57
CA MET A 151 -2.06 -2.25 18.22
C MET A 151 -2.92 -2.29 19.50
N GLU A 152 -2.87 -1.24 20.33
CA GLU A 152 -3.70 -1.12 21.53
C GLU A 152 -5.20 -1.11 21.19
N GLU A 153 -5.60 -0.30 20.20
CA GLU A 153 -6.98 -0.32 19.68
C GLU A 153 -7.38 -1.71 19.14
N LYS A 154 -6.47 -2.40 18.44
CA LYS A 154 -6.78 -3.69 17.80
C LYS A 154 -7.03 -4.79 18.84
N GLU A 155 -6.45 -4.65 20.04
CA GLU A 155 -6.70 -5.54 21.18
C GLU A 155 -8.13 -5.37 21.76
N GLU A 156 -8.63 -4.14 21.88
CA GLU A 156 -10.02 -3.87 22.30
C GLU A 156 -11.04 -4.23 21.20
N ASP A 157 -10.71 -3.95 19.94
CA ASP A 157 -11.44 -4.37 18.74
C ASP A 157 -11.65 -5.90 18.72
N TRP A 158 -10.60 -6.69 19.00
CA TRP A 158 -10.64 -8.16 19.04
C TRP A 158 -11.62 -8.69 20.10
N ASP A 159 -11.54 -8.14 21.31
CA ASP A 159 -12.37 -8.58 22.43
C ASP A 159 -13.84 -8.16 22.25
N THR A 160 -14.08 -7.07 21.53
CA THR A 160 -15.41 -6.60 21.11
C THR A 160 -15.98 -7.43 19.96
N TRP A 161 -15.16 -7.73 18.95
CA TRP A 161 -15.52 -8.57 17.79
C TRP A 161 -15.94 -9.97 18.24
N THR A 162 -15.14 -10.63 19.08
CA THR A 162 -15.41 -11.98 19.59
C THR A 162 -16.77 -12.07 20.28
N LYS A 163 -17.11 -11.07 21.12
CA LYS A 163 -18.44 -10.96 21.77
C LYS A 163 -19.56 -10.73 20.76
N SER A 164 -19.30 -9.95 19.70
CA SER A 164 -20.27 -9.68 18.63
C SER A 164 -20.61 -10.92 17.81
N ILE A 165 -19.60 -11.72 17.43
CA ILE A 165 -19.80 -12.98 16.69
C ILE A 165 -20.51 -14.01 17.58
N GLN A 166 -20.07 -14.19 18.83
CA GLN A 166 -20.75 -15.08 19.78
C GLN A 166 -22.24 -14.72 19.96
N LYS A 167 -22.57 -13.43 19.97
CA LYS A 167 -23.95 -12.94 20.02
C LYS A 167 -24.70 -13.20 18.70
N LYS A 168 -24.10 -12.92 17.55
CA LYS A 168 -24.68 -13.19 16.21
C LYS A 168 -25.07 -14.67 16.07
N TRP A 169 -24.15 -15.57 16.43
CA TRP A 169 -24.32 -17.03 16.31
C TRP A 169 -25.12 -17.69 17.44
N SER A 170 -25.51 -16.93 18.46
CA SER A 170 -26.47 -17.40 19.46
C SER A 170 -27.92 -17.38 18.94
N HIS A 171 -28.22 -16.61 17.89
CA HIS A 171 -29.58 -16.42 17.35
C HIS A 171 -29.68 -16.81 15.87
N PHE A 172 -30.90 -17.12 15.41
CA PHE A 172 -31.15 -17.47 14.02
C PHE A 172 -31.02 -16.26 13.09
N ASN A 173 -29.99 -16.25 12.25
CA ASN A 173 -29.82 -15.28 11.18
C ASN A 173 -30.64 -15.69 9.93
N PRO A 174 -31.74 -14.98 9.58
CA PRO A 174 -32.54 -15.31 8.40
C PRO A 174 -31.82 -15.04 7.07
N ASN A 175 -30.73 -14.26 7.09
CA ASN A 175 -29.96 -13.91 5.91
C ASN A 175 -28.77 -14.85 5.67
N MET A 176 -28.56 -15.88 6.50
CA MET A 176 -27.36 -16.75 6.44
C MET A 176 -27.16 -17.42 5.08
N ASP A 177 -28.23 -17.84 4.41
CA ASP A 177 -28.17 -18.42 3.06
C ASP A 177 -27.67 -17.39 2.01
N LYS A 178 -27.98 -16.10 2.17
CA LYS A 178 -27.44 -15.02 1.32
C LYS A 178 -26.00 -14.67 1.70
N GLU A 179 -25.74 -14.52 3.00
CA GLU A 179 -24.45 -14.04 3.53
C GLU A 179 -23.28 -14.99 3.20
N PHE A 180 -23.51 -16.30 3.32
CA PHE A 180 -22.50 -17.33 3.02
C PHE A 180 -22.73 -18.04 1.68
N HIS A 181 -23.64 -17.53 0.82
CA HIS A 181 -23.98 -18.09 -0.49
C HIS A 181 -24.38 -19.59 -0.45
N THR A 182 -25.22 -19.97 0.51
CA THR A 182 -25.61 -21.37 0.78
C THR A 182 -27.12 -21.60 0.73
N ASN A 183 -27.54 -22.83 1.01
CA ASN A 183 -28.96 -23.23 1.12
C ASN A 183 -29.25 -23.96 2.44
N MET A 184 -28.53 -23.57 3.50
CA MET A 184 -28.58 -24.16 4.84
C MET A 184 -29.99 -24.07 5.45
N ILE A 185 -30.63 -22.90 5.37
CA ILE A 185 -31.97 -22.66 5.94
C ILE A 185 -33.00 -23.61 5.30
N ARG A 186 -32.83 -23.94 4.02
CA ARG A 186 -33.65 -24.94 3.30
C ARG A 186 -33.29 -26.39 3.67
N ARG A 187 -32.00 -26.74 3.77
CA ARG A 187 -31.55 -28.09 4.18
C ARG A 187 -32.03 -28.41 5.61
N SER A 188 -31.96 -27.43 6.50
CA SER A 188 -32.17 -27.59 7.94
C SER A 188 -33.62 -27.62 8.42
N ILE A 189 -34.61 -27.62 7.52
CA ILE A 189 -36.04 -27.67 7.89
C ILE A 189 -36.37 -28.93 8.71
N ASN A 190 -35.80 -30.07 8.30
CA ASN A 190 -36.07 -31.40 8.89
C ASN A 190 -34.82 -32.03 9.55
N TRP A 191 -33.81 -31.24 9.92
CA TRP A 191 -32.58 -31.78 10.50
C TRP A 191 -32.78 -32.37 11.89
N THR A 192 -32.27 -33.59 12.04
CA THR A 192 -32.14 -34.30 13.33
C THR A 192 -30.97 -33.74 14.14
N GLU A 193 -30.92 -34.06 15.43
CA GLU A 193 -29.83 -33.64 16.33
C GLU A 193 -28.42 -34.04 15.85
N PRO A 194 -28.17 -35.25 15.30
CA PRO A 194 -26.90 -35.59 14.67
C PRO A 194 -26.51 -34.65 13.51
N GLN A 195 -27.46 -34.30 12.63
CA GLN A 195 -27.20 -33.43 11.48
C GLN A 195 -26.88 -31.99 11.90
N TRP A 196 -27.51 -31.48 12.97
CA TRP A 196 -27.16 -30.18 13.55
C TRP A 196 -25.76 -30.16 14.16
N ARG A 197 -25.32 -31.28 14.76
CA ARG A 197 -23.96 -31.44 15.32
C ARG A 197 -22.91 -31.52 14.21
N GLU A 198 -23.15 -32.38 13.21
CA GLU A 198 -22.31 -32.50 12.02
C GLU A 198 -22.13 -31.17 11.29
N TRP A 199 -23.22 -30.43 11.07
CA TRP A 199 -23.19 -29.13 10.39
C TRP A 199 -22.34 -28.07 11.12
N ILE A 200 -22.55 -27.86 12.43
CA ILE A 200 -21.80 -26.82 13.16
C ILE A 200 -20.30 -27.17 13.30
N GLN A 201 -19.94 -28.46 13.23
CA GLN A 201 -18.56 -28.92 13.21
C GLN A 201 -17.89 -28.84 11.82
N THR A 202 -18.67 -28.59 10.76
CA THR A 202 -18.20 -28.57 9.36
C THR A 202 -18.54 -27.24 8.68
N ASP A 203 -19.62 -27.18 7.91
CA ASP A 203 -20.17 -25.99 7.23
C ASP A 203 -20.19 -24.76 8.17
N GLY A 204 -20.70 -24.92 9.41
CA GLY A 204 -20.80 -23.82 10.38
C GLY A 204 -19.45 -23.33 10.92
N ARG A 205 -18.43 -24.20 11.00
CA ARG A 205 -17.05 -23.79 11.35
C ARG A 205 -16.42 -22.99 10.19
N ILE A 206 -16.64 -23.42 8.96
CA ILE A 206 -16.19 -22.72 7.74
C ILE A 206 -16.81 -21.31 7.66
N TYR A 207 -18.08 -21.14 8.05
CA TYR A 207 -18.73 -19.82 8.03
C TYR A 207 -18.14 -18.88 9.11
N LEU A 208 -17.79 -19.39 10.29
CA LEU A 208 -17.01 -18.63 11.29
C LEU A 208 -15.60 -18.28 10.75
N ASP A 209 -14.94 -19.21 10.08
CA ASP A 209 -13.61 -19.00 9.49
C ASP A 209 -13.64 -17.93 8.37
N ILE A 210 -14.77 -17.76 7.68
CA ILE A 210 -15.01 -16.67 6.72
C ILE A 210 -15.17 -15.32 7.43
N GLU A 211 -15.93 -15.25 8.54
CA GLU A 211 -16.08 -14.01 9.31
C GLU A 211 -14.76 -13.56 9.96
N TRP A 212 -13.96 -14.51 10.47
CA TRP A 212 -12.62 -14.25 10.97
C TRP A 212 -11.71 -13.66 9.88
N LYS A 213 -11.62 -14.33 8.72
CA LYS A 213 -10.79 -13.87 7.59
C LYS A 213 -11.23 -12.50 7.09
N LYS A 214 -12.54 -12.24 7.02
CA LYS A 214 -13.07 -10.94 6.61
C LYS A 214 -12.66 -9.83 7.59
N TRP A 215 -12.92 -10.01 8.89
CA TRP A 215 -12.53 -9.01 9.90
C TRP A 215 -11.02 -8.80 9.94
N PHE A 216 -10.23 -9.87 9.87
CA PHE A 216 -8.78 -9.75 9.85
C PHE A 216 -8.29 -8.99 8.60
N PHE A 217 -8.87 -9.25 7.43
CA PHE A 217 -8.54 -8.53 6.19
C PHE A 217 -8.90 -7.04 6.30
N GLU A 218 -10.08 -6.70 6.82
CA GLU A 218 -10.48 -5.31 7.09
C GLU A 218 -9.46 -4.60 8.00
N LYS A 219 -9.00 -5.24 9.08
CA LYS A 219 -7.97 -4.66 9.97
C LYS A 219 -6.58 -4.59 9.33
N GLN A 220 -6.20 -5.57 8.50
CA GLN A 220 -4.95 -5.55 7.72
C GLN A 220 -4.91 -4.36 6.77
N SER A 221 -5.97 -4.14 5.98
CA SER A 221 -6.02 -3.02 5.02
C SER A 221 -5.91 -1.66 5.70
N HIS A 222 -6.44 -1.51 6.93
CA HIS A 222 -6.26 -0.29 7.72
C HIS A 222 -4.79 -0.07 8.16
N LEU A 223 -4.04 -1.13 8.51
CA LEU A 223 -2.60 -1.02 8.80
C LEU A 223 -1.80 -0.65 7.55
N ASP A 224 -2.11 -1.31 6.43
CA ASP A 224 -1.45 -1.06 5.15
C ASP A 224 -1.66 0.40 4.70
N GLU A 225 -2.88 0.93 4.88
CA GLU A 225 -3.22 2.32 4.60
C GLU A 225 -2.58 3.32 5.58
N LEU A 226 -2.62 3.07 6.89
CA LEU A 226 -2.12 4.02 7.88
C LEU A 226 -0.59 4.07 7.95
N ILE A 227 0.10 2.94 7.79
CA ILE A 227 1.53 2.83 8.09
C ILE A 227 2.36 2.53 6.83
N VAL A 228 1.95 1.57 6.00
CA VAL A 228 2.74 1.17 4.81
C VAL A 228 2.67 2.23 3.72
N LYS A 229 1.47 2.78 3.41
CA LYS A 229 1.35 3.91 2.46
C LYS A 229 2.15 5.13 2.92
N LYS A 230 2.12 5.49 4.21
CA LYS A 230 2.91 6.63 4.74
C LYS A 230 4.40 6.45 4.53
N TRP A 231 4.94 5.25 4.77
CA TRP A 231 6.37 4.98 4.56
C TRP A 231 6.76 5.05 3.07
N ILE A 232 5.95 4.48 2.18
CA ILE A 232 6.18 4.56 0.72
C ILE A 232 6.12 6.01 0.24
N GLN A 233 5.11 6.77 0.68
CA GLN A 233 4.91 8.17 0.32
C GLN A 233 6.04 9.06 0.85
N TRP A 234 6.45 8.91 2.12
CA TRP A 234 7.58 9.66 2.68
C TRP A 234 8.89 9.41 1.91
N LYS A 235 9.19 8.16 1.52
CA LYS A 235 10.36 7.84 0.68
C LYS A 235 10.27 8.51 -0.70
N LYS A 236 9.08 8.50 -1.31
CA LYS A 236 8.82 9.14 -2.61
C LYS A 236 9.01 10.66 -2.52
N ASP A 237 8.46 11.30 -1.51
CA ASP A 237 8.56 12.76 -1.34
C ASP A 237 10.01 13.19 -1.11
N LYS A 238 10.79 12.45 -0.29
CA LYS A 238 12.20 12.77 -0.07
C LYS A 238 13.05 12.69 -1.34
N ILE A 239 12.90 11.65 -2.16
CA ILE A 239 13.68 11.57 -3.41
C ILE A 239 13.21 12.61 -4.44
N ILE A 240 11.93 12.98 -4.45
CA ILE A 240 11.41 14.09 -5.27
C ILE A 240 12.00 15.44 -4.80
N ASP A 241 12.08 15.72 -3.49
CA ASP A 241 12.72 16.92 -2.94
C ASP A 241 14.17 17.08 -3.45
N TRP A 242 14.94 15.98 -3.52
CA TRP A 242 16.30 15.98 -4.06
C TRP A 242 16.33 16.22 -5.56
N LEU A 243 15.55 15.46 -6.34
CA LEU A 243 15.48 15.56 -7.80
C LEU A 243 15.01 16.95 -8.26
N MET A 244 14.12 17.60 -7.50
CA MET A 244 13.55 18.89 -7.84
C MET A 244 14.41 20.10 -7.41
N CYS A 245 15.55 19.90 -6.72
CA CYS A 245 16.48 20.98 -6.40
C CYS A 245 16.97 21.71 -7.66
N ASP A 246 16.86 23.05 -7.68
CA ASP A 246 17.00 23.86 -8.89
C ASP A 246 18.31 23.59 -9.64
N TRP A 247 19.45 23.57 -8.92
CA TRP A 247 20.76 23.31 -9.52
C TRP A 247 20.90 21.92 -10.17
N LYS A 248 20.17 20.92 -9.65
CA LYS A 248 20.23 19.53 -10.12
C LYS A 248 19.38 19.39 -11.38
N ARG A 249 18.21 20.04 -11.39
CA ARG A 249 17.32 20.18 -12.55
C ARG A 249 18.00 20.96 -13.68
N GLU A 250 18.60 22.11 -13.38
CA GLU A 250 19.44 22.91 -14.30
C GLU A 250 20.52 22.04 -14.98
N GLU A 251 21.19 21.18 -14.21
CA GLU A 251 22.23 20.27 -14.73
C GLU A 251 21.65 19.13 -15.58
N GLU A 252 20.52 18.55 -15.17
CA GLU A 252 19.85 17.45 -15.88
C GLU A 252 19.27 17.93 -17.23
N GLU A 253 18.56 19.07 -17.23
CA GLU A 253 18.10 19.77 -18.45
C GLU A 253 19.29 20.16 -19.36
N SER A 254 20.43 20.57 -18.79
CA SER A 254 21.66 20.88 -19.55
C SER A 254 22.30 19.67 -20.25
N TRP A 255 21.94 18.44 -19.87
CA TRP A 255 22.43 17.19 -20.47
C TRP A 255 21.36 16.42 -21.26
N GLU A 256 20.14 16.95 -21.37
CA GLU A 256 19.06 16.35 -22.16
C GLU A 256 19.49 16.17 -23.63
N GLY A 257 19.17 14.99 -24.21
CA GLY A 257 19.57 14.63 -25.58
C GLY A 257 21.09 14.54 -25.82
N PHE A 258 21.94 14.65 -24.79
CA PHE A 258 23.40 14.56 -24.98
C PHE A 258 23.81 13.17 -25.46
N GLU A 259 23.16 12.08 -25.02
CA GLU A 259 23.43 10.73 -25.53
C GLU A 259 22.97 10.51 -26.98
N ASP A 260 21.94 11.21 -27.46
CA ASP A 260 21.48 11.15 -28.86
C ASP A 260 22.36 11.92 -29.85
N GLN A 261 23.18 12.87 -29.38
CA GLN A 261 24.05 13.64 -30.29
C GLN A 261 24.98 12.73 -31.12
N PRO A 262 25.11 12.95 -32.46
CA PRO A 262 25.98 12.15 -33.32
C PRO A 262 27.42 12.08 -32.81
N TRP A 263 28.07 10.90 -32.96
CA TRP A 263 29.42 10.67 -32.45
C TRP A 263 30.46 11.70 -32.96
N SER A 264 30.28 12.18 -34.19
CA SER A 264 31.09 13.25 -34.81
C SER A 264 31.00 14.58 -34.06
N SER A 265 29.86 14.92 -33.46
CA SER A 265 29.68 16.10 -32.59
C SER A 265 30.45 15.95 -31.28
N LYS A 266 30.45 14.74 -30.71
CA LYS A 266 31.07 14.43 -29.41
C LYS A 266 32.60 14.47 -29.44
N ILE A 267 33.24 14.11 -30.56
CA ILE A 267 34.70 14.12 -30.72
C ILE A 267 35.30 15.51 -30.44
N PHE A 268 34.69 16.58 -30.95
CA PHE A 268 35.18 17.95 -30.77
C PHE A 268 34.83 18.55 -29.39
N GLN A 269 34.10 17.80 -28.55
CA GLN A 269 33.55 18.26 -27.28
C GLN A 269 34.16 17.52 -26.07
N ILE A 270 35.45 17.14 -26.13
CA ILE A 270 36.15 16.35 -25.09
C ILE A 270 35.90 16.87 -23.66
N PHE A 271 35.96 18.19 -23.44
CA PHE A 271 35.71 18.79 -22.13
C PHE A 271 34.27 18.62 -21.64
N LYS A 272 33.27 18.77 -22.53
CA LYS A 272 31.85 18.49 -22.19
C LYS A 272 31.63 17.00 -21.98
N LYS A 273 32.23 16.11 -22.77
CA LYS A 273 32.17 14.66 -22.56
C LYS A 273 32.69 14.29 -21.17
N LYS A 274 33.83 14.86 -20.73
CA LYS A 274 34.36 14.63 -19.38
C LYS A 274 33.40 15.12 -18.28
N LYS A 275 32.74 16.26 -18.48
CA LYS A 275 31.73 16.77 -17.53
C LYS A 275 30.49 15.87 -17.47
N TYR A 276 29.99 15.40 -18.62
CA TYR A 276 28.90 14.44 -18.70
C TYR A 276 29.24 13.09 -18.05
N GLU A 277 30.47 12.60 -18.26
CA GLU A 277 30.97 11.39 -17.60
C GLU A 277 31.03 11.56 -16.07
N ALA A 278 31.47 12.73 -15.57
CA ALA A 278 31.48 13.04 -14.15
C ALA A 278 30.06 13.21 -13.55
N PHE A 279 29.12 13.81 -14.30
CA PHE A 279 27.70 13.88 -13.96
C PHE A 279 27.08 12.49 -13.84
N LYS A 280 27.26 11.63 -14.86
CA LYS A 280 26.76 10.25 -14.83
C LYS A 280 27.36 9.44 -13.69
N GLU A 281 28.67 9.47 -13.51
CA GLU A 281 29.35 8.81 -12.39
C GLU A 281 28.76 9.29 -11.05
N ARG A 282 28.55 10.60 -10.88
CA ARG A 282 27.98 11.15 -9.65
C ARG A 282 26.53 10.67 -9.44
N THR A 283 25.67 10.78 -10.45
CA THR A 283 24.27 10.35 -10.39
C THR A 283 24.13 8.84 -10.16
N GLU A 284 25.00 8.00 -10.76
CA GLU A 284 25.04 6.55 -10.48
C GLU A 284 25.40 6.28 -9.00
N ASN A 285 26.42 6.96 -8.44
CA ASN A 285 26.76 6.85 -7.02
C ASN A 285 25.68 7.39 -6.08
N GLU A 286 25.00 8.50 -6.42
CA GLU A 286 23.87 9.06 -5.66
C GLU A 286 22.70 8.05 -5.57
N TRP A 287 22.40 7.35 -6.68
CA TRP A 287 21.38 6.30 -6.68
C TRP A 287 21.79 5.08 -5.84
N ASP A 288 23.03 4.61 -5.94
CA ASP A 288 23.53 3.48 -5.13
C ASP A 288 23.49 3.81 -3.61
N ASP A 289 23.97 5.00 -3.21
CA ASP A 289 23.89 5.51 -1.83
C ASP A 289 22.43 5.55 -1.32
N TRP A 290 21.48 6.02 -2.15
CA TRP A 290 20.05 6.06 -1.81
C TRP A 290 19.45 4.66 -1.68
N PHE A 291 19.72 3.75 -2.61
CA PHE A 291 19.13 2.42 -2.59
C PHE A 291 19.63 1.57 -1.43
N ASP A 292 20.92 1.61 -1.08
CA ASP A 292 21.43 0.91 0.10
C ASP A 292 20.92 1.55 1.41
N TRP A 293 20.75 2.88 1.48
CA TRP A 293 20.09 3.54 2.62
C TRP A 293 18.62 3.12 2.77
N VAL A 294 17.83 3.21 1.69
CA VAL A 294 16.41 2.81 1.67
C VAL A 294 16.24 1.36 2.11
N LYS A 295 17.08 0.45 1.58
CA LYS A 295 17.09 -0.97 1.90
C LYS A 295 17.38 -1.24 3.37
N GLU A 296 18.32 -0.53 3.99
CA GLU A 296 18.56 -0.65 5.44
C GLU A 296 17.38 -0.12 6.26
N LYS A 297 16.74 0.99 5.85
CA LYS A 297 15.54 1.48 6.53
C LYS A 297 14.33 0.58 6.34
N ASP A 298 14.19 -0.06 5.18
CA ASP A 298 13.17 -1.08 4.89
C ASP A 298 13.35 -2.31 5.79
N ASN A 299 14.59 -2.78 5.97
CA ASN A 299 14.88 -3.87 6.92
C ASN A 299 14.44 -3.52 8.36
N ILE A 300 14.70 -2.28 8.80
CA ILE A 300 14.30 -1.79 10.13
C ILE A 300 12.77 -1.70 10.22
N PHE A 301 12.10 -1.13 9.21
CA PHE A 301 10.64 -1.02 9.14
C PHE A 301 9.97 -2.40 9.19
N ILE A 302 10.40 -3.35 8.36
CA ILE A 302 9.85 -4.72 8.33
C ILE A 302 10.00 -5.39 9.71
N ARG A 303 11.22 -5.42 10.26
CA ARG A 303 11.55 -6.14 11.50
C ARG A 303 10.91 -5.53 12.75
N ASN A 304 10.72 -4.21 12.78
CA ASN A 304 10.21 -3.52 13.98
C ASN A 304 8.69 -3.25 13.91
N ILE A 305 8.11 -3.10 12.72
CA ILE A 305 6.69 -2.76 12.54
C ILE A 305 5.88 -3.96 12.03
N LEU A 306 6.32 -4.60 10.94
CA LEU A 306 5.54 -5.68 10.31
C LEU A 306 5.66 -7.01 11.07
N ASP A 307 6.84 -7.38 11.56
CA ASP A 307 7.05 -8.60 12.34
C ASP A 307 6.20 -8.62 13.63
N GLU A 308 5.91 -7.48 14.24
CA GLU A 308 5.06 -7.40 15.44
C GLU A 308 3.59 -7.63 15.11
N TRP A 309 3.10 -7.05 14.01
CA TRP A 309 1.77 -7.34 13.48
C TRP A 309 1.62 -8.82 13.07
N ILE A 310 2.65 -9.41 12.47
CA ILE A 310 2.67 -10.84 12.10
C ILE A 310 2.58 -11.73 13.35
N LYS A 311 3.34 -11.43 14.41
CA LYS A 311 3.25 -12.16 15.70
C LYS A 311 1.85 -12.04 16.31
N TRP A 312 1.29 -10.83 16.38
CA TRP A 312 -0.06 -10.60 16.91
C TRP A 312 -1.12 -11.34 16.10
N LYS A 313 -1.02 -11.33 14.76
CA LYS A 313 -1.87 -12.11 13.84
C LYS A 313 -1.84 -13.60 14.16
N ASP A 314 -0.67 -14.17 14.38
CA ASP A 314 -0.53 -15.60 14.68
C ASP A 314 -1.03 -15.96 16.09
N GLU A 315 -0.83 -15.07 17.07
CA GLU A 315 -1.45 -15.16 18.39
C GLU A 315 -2.98 -15.09 18.32
N LYS A 316 -3.56 -14.17 17.52
CA LYS A 316 -5.02 -14.11 17.32
C LYS A 316 -5.55 -15.30 16.55
N ASN A 317 -4.83 -15.83 15.56
CA ASN A 317 -5.18 -17.09 14.90
C ASN A 317 -5.25 -18.27 15.90
N LEU A 318 -4.33 -18.33 16.87
CA LEU A 318 -4.36 -19.35 17.92
C LEU A 318 -5.55 -19.17 18.88
N LEU A 319 -5.77 -17.94 19.37
CA LEU A 319 -6.90 -17.61 20.25
C LEU A 319 -8.26 -17.83 19.56
N TYR A 320 -8.36 -17.47 18.28
CA TYR A 320 -9.53 -17.72 17.43
C TYR A 320 -9.87 -19.21 17.36
N ASN A 321 -8.89 -20.07 17.04
CA ASN A 321 -9.14 -21.52 16.98
C ASN A 321 -9.60 -22.09 18.33
N GLN A 322 -8.96 -21.69 19.44
CA GLN A 322 -9.36 -22.09 20.79
C GLN A 322 -10.78 -21.60 21.15
N TRP A 323 -11.13 -20.37 20.75
CA TRP A 323 -12.47 -19.82 20.94
C TRP A 323 -13.52 -20.55 20.10
N VAL A 324 -13.24 -20.85 18.82
CA VAL A 324 -14.16 -21.60 17.94
C VAL A 324 -14.47 -22.97 18.50
N ASP A 325 -13.45 -23.75 18.86
CA ASP A 325 -13.65 -25.13 19.32
C ASP A 325 -14.42 -25.13 20.67
N THR A 326 -14.17 -24.12 21.52
CA THR A 326 -14.93 -23.86 22.74
C THR A 326 -16.38 -23.43 22.45
N PHE A 327 -16.60 -22.54 21.47
CA PHE A 327 -17.91 -22.03 21.09
C PHE A 327 -18.77 -23.13 20.49
N VAL A 328 -18.26 -23.87 19.50
CA VAL A 328 -18.93 -25.01 18.85
C VAL A 328 -19.30 -26.08 19.88
N THR A 329 -18.37 -26.44 20.78
CA THR A 329 -18.66 -27.39 21.87
C THR A 329 -19.78 -26.91 22.79
N ASN A 330 -19.79 -25.62 23.15
CA ASN A 330 -20.85 -25.04 23.98
C ASN A 330 -22.20 -24.94 23.26
N TRP A 331 -22.20 -24.57 21.97
CA TRP A 331 -23.38 -24.50 21.10
C TRP A 331 -24.05 -25.88 20.96
N ILE A 332 -23.23 -26.91 20.78
CA ILE A 332 -23.66 -28.32 20.75
C ILE A 332 -24.24 -28.76 22.10
N ASN A 333 -23.54 -28.50 23.21
CA ASN A 333 -23.96 -28.95 24.54
C ASN A 333 -25.26 -28.26 25.01
N LYS A 334 -25.46 -26.99 24.65
CA LYS A 334 -26.69 -26.23 24.93
C LYS A 334 -27.85 -26.56 23.97
N LYS A 335 -27.60 -27.38 22.94
CA LYS A 335 -28.55 -27.68 21.85
C LYS A 335 -29.09 -26.41 21.18
N GLN A 336 -28.21 -25.45 20.88
CA GLN A 336 -28.59 -24.08 20.46
C GLN A 336 -29.49 -24.05 19.20
N TRP A 337 -29.42 -25.08 18.34
CA TRP A 337 -30.36 -25.26 17.24
C TRP A 337 -31.83 -25.27 17.65
N LEU A 338 -32.18 -25.63 18.90
CA LEU A 338 -33.55 -25.55 19.40
C LEU A 338 -34.03 -24.09 19.44
N VAL A 339 -33.21 -23.18 19.98
CA VAL A 339 -33.48 -21.73 20.00
C VAL A 339 -33.65 -21.21 18.57
N TRP A 340 -32.72 -21.57 17.66
CA TRP A 340 -32.82 -21.17 16.26
C TRP A 340 -34.10 -21.68 15.57
N ASN A 341 -34.53 -22.90 15.89
CA ASN A 341 -35.76 -23.48 15.35
C ASN A 341 -37.01 -22.75 15.83
N ASP A 342 -37.05 -22.33 17.10
CA ASP A 342 -38.16 -21.51 17.62
C ASP A 342 -38.15 -20.08 17.09
N GLU A 343 -37.00 -19.44 16.98
CA GLU A 343 -36.86 -18.12 16.34
C GLU A 343 -37.30 -18.16 14.87
N ARG A 344 -36.85 -19.16 14.10
CA ARG A 344 -37.29 -19.41 12.72
C ARG A 344 -38.81 -19.63 12.63
N ARG A 345 -39.40 -20.44 13.51
CA ARG A 345 -40.86 -20.63 13.59
C ARG A 345 -41.60 -19.32 13.86
N ASN A 346 -41.11 -18.52 14.82
CA ASN A 346 -41.70 -17.25 15.23
C ASN A 346 -41.63 -16.18 14.11
N LEU A 347 -40.53 -16.11 13.37
CA LEU A 347 -40.41 -15.23 12.20
C LEU A 347 -41.41 -15.61 11.09
N ILE A 348 -41.51 -16.90 10.76
CA ILE A 348 -42.47 -17.40 9.75
C ILE A 348 -43.92 -17.13 10.19
N ALA A 349 -44.22 -17.26 11.49
CA ALA A 349 -45.55 -16.95 12.03
C ALA A 349 -45.89 -15.46 11.92
N LYS A 350 -44.94 -14.56 12.26
CA LYS A 350 -45.11 -13.10 12.11
C LYS A 350 -45.36 -12.70 10.66
N ALA A 351 -44.53 -13.16 9.72
CA ALA A 351 -44.69 -12.85 8.29
C ALA A 351 -46.05 -13.30 7.74
N LYS A 352 -46.53 -14.51 8.12
CA LYS A 352 -47.87 -14.99 7.74
C LYS A 352 -49.01 -14.17 8.36
N ALA A 353 -48.82 -13.62 9.55
CA ALA A 353 -49.81 -12.74 10.18
C ALA A 353 -49.87 -11.36 9.49
N GLN A 354 -48.71 -10.80 9.10
CA GLN A 354 -48.59 -9.53 8.38
C GLN A 354 -49.27 -9.60 7.01
N LEU A 355 -48.89 -10.57 6.16
CA LEU A 355 -49.51 -10.79 4.85
C LEU A 355 -51.04 -10.96 4.92
N LYS A 356 -51.55 -11.61 5.98
CA LYS A 356 -52.98 -11.76 6.22
C LYS A 356 -53.65 -10.46 6.68
N ALA A 357 -52.96 -9.61 7.42
CA ALA A 357 -53.46 -8.29 7.80
C ALA A 357 -53.52 -7.34 6.58
N GLU A 358 -52.47 -7.33 5.76
CA GLU A 358 -52.36 -6.57 4.51
C GLU A 358 -53.44 -6.98 3.49
N SER A 359 -53.62 -8.29 3.26
CA SER A 359 -54.69 -8.80 2.37
C SER A 359 -56.08 -8.34 2.84
N ASN A 360 -56.32 -8.33 4.16
CA ASN A 360 -57.59 -7.92 4.76
C ASN A 360 -57.79 -6.39 4.79
N SER A 361 -56.73 -5.59 4.65
CA SER A 361 -56.85 -4.12 4.51
C SER A 361 -57.08 -3.73 3.06
N HIS A 362 -56.43 -4.39 2.11
CA HIS A 362 -56.64 -4.14 0.68
C HIS A 362 -58.09 -4.46 0.27
N ALA A 363 -58.60 -5.65 0.65
CA ALA A 363 -59.99 -6.06 0.43
C ALA A 363 -61.06 -5.26 1.23
N LYS A 364 -60.64 -4.26 2.03
CA LYS A 364 -61.51 -3.25 2.66
C LYS A 364 -61.48 -1.88 1.97
N ASN A 365 -60.48 -1.61 1.14
CA ASN A 365 -60.34 -0.36 0.37
C ASN A 365 -60.90 -0.49 -1.05
N GLU A 366 -61.21 -1.72 -1.51
CA GLU A 366 -61.91 -2.02 -2.76
C GLU A 366 -63.44 -2.13 -2.59
N LYS A 367 -64.01 -1.55 -1.51
CA LYS A 367 -65.44 -1.56 -1.18
C LYS A 367 -65.92 -0.20 -0.65
#